data_AF-E9FN25-F1
#
_entry.id   AF-E9FN25-F1
#
_cell.length_a   1.000
_cell.length_b   1.000
_cell.length_c   1.000
_cell.angle_alpha   90.00
_cell.angle_beta   90.00
_cell.angle_gamma   90.00
#
_symmetry.space_group_name_H-M   'P 1'
#
loop_
_entity.id
_entity.type
_entity.pdbx_description
1 polymer ?
#
loop_
_entity_poly.entity_id
_entity_poly.type
_entity_poly.pdbx_seq_one_letter_code
_entity_poly.pdbx_strand_id
1 'polypeptide(L)'
;MKKFLMMLSAILTIFILASCGANKKDEKIEPSATQSSSTKEEHKETSTKSESQTSTSSSMATPSTTMEKKSETGKDLYEGVIERYNHFTDLLKQGNREDLYEENKQHKIASEEYGMIFSRMDYQNAPDFKYALVDLNKDDQAELLIGDEKFVSAIYYLENKQPKLLHTAYVASAGGFRSSLVIYENGQVIYADWQSTRPEMNLSLYAFNKDGVQKIKEGTLQIGGNQKPEQVLEISSNEVDLAKFDWKELERVN
;
A
#
# COMPACT_ATOMS: atom_id res chain seq x y z
N MET A 1 -43.65 8.46 -1.92
CA MET A 1 -43.32 8.60 -0.48
C MET A 1 -42.13 7.67 -0.22
N LYS A 2 -40.88 8.18 -0.14
CA LYS A 2 -40.13 8.38 1.13
C LYS A 2 -40.14 7.08 1.97
N LYS A 3 -39.03 6.34 2.18
CA LYS A 3 -37.84 6.75 2.96
C LYS A 3 -36.70 5.70 2.90
N PHE A 4 -35.46 6.19 2.70
CA PHE A 4 -34.21 5.96 3.47
C PHE A 4 -33.85 4.51 3.91
N LEU A 5 -32.75 3.93 3.40
CA LEU A 5 -31.35 4.13 3.84
C LEU A 5 -31.12 3.73 5.30
N MET A 6 -30.50 2.57 5.50
CA MET A 6 -29.59 2.32 6.61
C MET A 6 -28.40 1.51 6.08
N MET A 7 -27.33 2.24 5.75
CA MET A 7 -25.96 1.73 5.83
C MET A 7 -25.67 1.44 7.31
N LEU A 8 -25.32 0.20 7.65
CA LEU A 8 -24.61 -0.06 8.89
C LEU A 8 -23.11 0.00 8.61
N SER A 9 -22.51 1.06 9.15
CA SER A 9 -21.09 1.31 9.23
C SER A 9 -20.42 0.42 10.30
N ALA A 10 -19.14 0.16 10.05
CA ALA A 10 -18.16 -0.65 10.76
C ALA A 10 -18.26 -0.71 12.31
N ILE A 11 -17.93 -1.88 12.84
CA ILE A 11 -17.23 -2.00 14.13
C ILE A 11 -16.05 -2.95 13.92
N LEU A 12 -14.86 -2.38 13.69
CA LEU A 12 -13.59 -3.08 13.80
C LEU A 12 -13.24 -3.17 15.29
N THR A 13 -13.58 -4.29 15.92
CA THR A 13 -13.16 -4.59 17.30
C THR A 13 -11.67 -4.92 17.33
N ILE A 14 -10.86 -3.99 17.82
CA ILE A 14 -9.46 -4.22 18.16
C ILE A 14 -9.43 -4.93 19.53
N PHE A 15 -9.05 -6.20 19.54
CA PHE A 15 -8.71 -6.91 20.77
C PHE A 15 -7.38 -6.38 21.30
N ILE A 16 -7.43 -5.60 22.39
CA ILE A 16 -6.25 -5.24 23.19
C ILE A 16 -6.00 -6.42 24.14
N LEU A 17 -4.99 -7.23 23.86
CA LEU A 17 -4.44 -8.12 24.88
C LEU A 17 -3.42 -7.34 25.71
N ALA A 18 -3.75 -7.18 26.99
CA ALA A 18 -2.88 -6.62 28.00
C ALA A 18 -1.58 -7.44 28.11
N SER A 19 -0.45 -6.77 27.93
CA SER A 19 0.86 -7.34 28.24
C SER A 19 1.10 -7.25 29.75
N CYS A 20 1.24 -8.41 30.39
CA CYS A 20 1.75 -8.53 31.75
C CYS A 20 3.21 -8.07 31.78
N GLY A 21 3.51 -7.09 32.62
CA GLY A 21 4.88 -6.62 32.87
C GLY A 21 5.68 -7.54 33.78
N ALA A 22 6.99 -7.58 33.56
CA ALA A 22 8.04 -7.51 34.59
C ALA A 22 9.41 -7.69 33.94
N ASN A 23 10.24 -6.65 33.91
CA ASN A 23 11.44 -6.54 34.75
C ASN A 23 12.29 -5.32 34.37
N LYS A 24 12.50 -4.49 35.38
CA LYS A 24 13.42 -3.34 35.41
C LYS A 24 14.87 -3.84 35.48
N LYS A 25 15.79 -3.15 34.81
CA LYS A 25 17.09 -2.77 35.39
C LYS A 25 17.50 -1.40 34.86
N ASP A 26 17.74 -0.50 35.81
CA ASP A 26 18.20 0.88 35.64
C ASP A 26 19.70 0.92 35.32
N GLU A 27 20.11 1.86 34.46
CA GLU A 27 21.42 2.51 34.59
C GLU A 27 21.30 3.99 34.15
N LYS A 28 21.89 4.88 34.94
CA LYS A 28 21.62 6.33 35.00
C LYS A 28 22.93 7.12 34.82
N ILE A 29 22.96 7.99 33.79
CA ILE A 29 23.58 9.35 33.72
C ILE A 29 25.13 9.38 33.63
N GLU A 30 25.78 10.20 32.77
CA GLU A 30 25.71 11.68 32.69
C GLU A 30 26.24 12.27 31.36
N PRO A 31 25.76 13.47 30.92
CA PRO A 31 26.22 14.16 29.71
C PRO A 31 27.25 15.27 30.02
N SER A 32 28.06 15.67 29.03
CA SER A 32 28.93 16.85 29.15
C SER A 32 28.95 17.73 27.90
N ALA A 33 28.55 19.00 28.16
CA ALA A 33 28.98 20.30 27.63
C ALA A 33 29.17 20.51 26.11
N THR A 34 28.34 21.34 25.46
CA THR A 34 28.35 22.84 25.37
C THR A 34 29.32 23.38 24.32
N GLN A 35 28.80 24.02 23.27
CA GLN A 35 29.13 25.42 22.98
C GLN A 35 28.13 26.11 22.06
N SER A 36 27.89 27.37 22.43
CA SER A 36 26.87 28.31 21.97
C SER A 36 27.40 29.20 20.84
N SER A 37 26.52 29.71 19.98
CA SER A 37 26.42 31.16 19.78
C SER A 37 25.13 31.53 19.06
N SER A 38 24.51 32.60 19.54
CA SER A 38 23.31 33.25 19.03
C SER A 38 23.73 34.50 18.28
N THR A 39 23.03 34.85 17.20
CA THR A 39 22.80 36.27 16.88
C THR A 39 21.44 36.43 16.21
N LYS A 40 20.71 37.40 16.74
CA LYS A 40 19.37 37.82 16.37
C LYS A 40 19.54 39.13 15.60
N GLU A 41 18.99 39.25 14.40
CA GLU A 41 18.65 40.55 13.81
C GLU A 41 17.22 40.52 13.28
N GLU A 42 16.58 41.67 13.45
CA GLU A 42 15.18 41.99 13.26
C GLU A 42 15.11 43.02 12.13
N HIS A 43 14.20 42.86 11.15
CA HIS A 43 13.67 43.98 10.37
C HIS A 43 12.34 43.65 9.67
N LYS A 44 11.25 44.09 10.31
CA LYS A 44 10.10 44.90 9.85
C LYS A 44 9.57 44.84 8.38
N GLU A 45 8.28 44.47 8.31
CA GLU A 45 7.13 44.89 7.44
C GLU A 45 7.23 44.99 5.91
N THR A 46 6.27 44.39 5.19
CA THR A 46 5.11 45.11 4.61
C THR A 46 4.09 44.15 3.97
N SER A 47 2.81 44.46 4.20
CA SER A 47 1.59 43.84 3.71
C SER A 47 1.34 44.07 2.21
N THR A 48 0.76 43.10 1.50
CA THR A 48 -0.30 43.42 0.51
C THR A 48 -1.30 42.26 0.37
N LYS A 49 -2.53 42.57 0.79
CA LYS A 49 -3.78 41.84 0.58
C LYS A 49 -4.31 42.14 -0.82
N SER A 50 -4.83 41.14 -1.52
CA SER A 50 -5.83 41.32 -2.58
C SER A 50 -6.86 40.18 -2.55
N GLU A 51 -8.05 40.52 -2.09
CA GLU A 51 -9.32 39.81 -2.32
C GLU A 51 -9.98 40.39 -3.58
N SER A 52 -10.64 39.56 -4.40
CA SER A 52 -12.01 39.81 -4.90
C SER A 52 -12.51 38.58 -5.70
N GLN A 53 -13.50 37.83 -5.18
CA GLN A 53 -14.93 37.78 -5.57
C GLN A 53 -15.23 37.18 -6.97
N THR A 54 -15.78 35.97 -7.05
CA THR A 54 -17.21 35.56 -7.00
C THR A 54 -17.92 35.60 -8.36
N SER A 55 -18.38 34.42 -8.83
CA SER A 55 -19.63 34.11 -9.56
C SER A 55 -19.50 32.71 -10.19
N THR A 56 -20.46 31.82 -10.43
CA THR A 56 -21.86 31.55 -10.01
C THR A 56 -22.18 30.18 -10.66
N SER A 57 -22.80 29.26 -9.92
CA SER A 57 -23.73 28.19 -10.34
C SER A 57 -23.59 27.49 -11.71
N SER A 58 -23.43 26.15 -11.73
CA SER A 58 -24.54 25.20 -12.00
C SER A 58 -24.04 23.78 -12.36
N SER A 59 -24.52 22.80 -11.59
CA SER A 59 -25.08 21.48 -11.94
C SER A 59 -24.57 20.62 -13.12
N MET A 60 -24.64 19.29 -12.89
CA MET A 60 -24.48 18.14 -13.80
C MET A 60 -23.02 17.70 -14.03
N ALA A 61 -22.64 16.44 -13.95
CA ALA A 61 -23.33 15.19 -13.66
C ALA A 61 -22.30 14.25 -12.99
N THR A 62 -22.76 13.41 -12.08
CA THR A 62 -21.95 12.30 -11.56
C THR A 62 -21.63 11.38 -12.73
N PRO A 63 -20.35 11.18 -13.12
CA PRO A 63 -20.03 10.05 -13.97
C PRO A 63 -20.20 8.82 -13.09
N SER A 64 -21.17 7.98 -13.41
CA SER A 64 -21.16 6.60 -12.95
C SER A 64 -19.86 5.97 -13.44
N THR A 65 -18.90 5.77 -12.54
CA THR A 65 -17.66 5.03 -12.79
C THR A 65 -18.06 3.58 -13.06
N THR A 66 -18.37 3.33 -14.33
CA THR A 66 -18.39 1.99 -14.88
C THR A 66 -16.91 1.62 -14.95
N MET A 67 -16.44 0.78 -14.04
CA MET A 67 -15.13 0.15 -14.19
C MET A 67 -15.17 -0.59 -15.52
N GLU A 68 -14.44 -0.07 -16.50
CA GLU A 68 -14.43 -0.61 -17.85
C GLU A 68 -13.89 -2.05 -17.82
N LYS A 69 -14.62 -2.92 -18.50
CA LYS A 69 -14.26 -4.32 -18.70
C LYS A 69 -13.46 -4.46 -19.99
N LYS A 70 -12.31 -5.14 -19.87
CA LYS A 70 -11.51 -5.84 -20.88
C LYS A 70 -10.44 -5.02 -21.62
N SER A 71 -9.31 -4.83 -20.94
CA SER A 71 -7.99 -4.86 -21.56
C SER A 71 -7.27 -6.10 -21.02
N GLU A 72 -7.19 -7.19 -21.81
CA GLU A 72 -6.21 -8.26 -21.58
C GLU A 72 -4.83 -7.87 -22.17
N THR A 73 -4.69 -6.62 -22.58
CA THR A 73 -3.47 -6.06 -23.16
C THR A 73 -2.36 -6.13 -22.13
N GLY A 74 -1.25 -6.77 -22.48
CA GLY A 74 -0.09 -6.92 -21.61
C GLY A 74 -0.11 -8.14 -20.68
N LYS A 75 -1.12 -9.04 -20.75
CA LYS A 75 -1.08 -10.31 -20.00
C LYS A 75 0.20 -11.10 -20.31
N ASP A 76 0.59 -11.13 -21.58
CA ASP A 76 1.82 -11.76 -22.08
C ASP A 76 3.09 -11.18 -21.42
N LEU A 77 3.11 -9.87 -21.17
CA LEU A 77 4.23 -9.22 -20.49
C LEU A 77 4.35 -9.62 -19.02
N TYR A 78 3.24 -10.01 -18.39
CA TYR A 78 3.17 -10.41 -16.99
C TYR A 78 3.24 -11.92 -16.75
N GLU A 79 3.30 -12.74 -17.80
CA GLU A 79 3.26 -14.21 -17.69
C GLU A 79 4.32 -14.75 -16.74
N GLY A 80 5.59 -14.30 -16.86
CA GLY A 80 6.66 -14.72 -15.96
C GLY A 80 6.48 -14.29 -14.50
N VAL A 81 5.73 -13.22 -14.23
CA VAL A 81 5.37 -12.84 -12.86
C VAL A 81 4.29 -13.78 -12.34
N ILE A 82 3.25 -14.05 -13.13
CA ILE A 82 2.15 -14.95 -12.78
C ILE A 82 2.69 -16.37 -12.50
N GLU A 83 3.56 -16.89 -13.36
CA GLU A 83 4.23 -18.18 -13.16
C GLU A 83 5.07 -18.22 -11.87
N ARG A 84 5.78 -17.13 -11.55
CA ARG A 84 6.52 -17.03 -10.28
C ARG A 84 5.58 -17.11 -9.06
N TYR A 85 4.40 -16.50 -9.13
CA TYR A 85 3.40 -16.62 -8.05
C TYR A 85 2.70 -17.98 -7.99
N ASN A 86 2.58 -18.70 -9.11
CA ASN A 86 2.19 -20.12 -9.10
C ASN A 86 3.20 -20.93 -8.27
N HIS A 87 4.49 -20.77 -8.57
CA HIS A 87 5.58 -21.44 -7.84
C HIS A 87 5.58 -21.09 -6.35
N PHE A 88 5.42 -19.81 -5.98
CA PHE A 88 5.28 -19.43 -4.57
C PHE A 88 4.06 -20.07 -3.89
N THR A 89 2.95 -20.21 -4.61
CA THR A 89 1.76 -20.88 -4.09
C THR A 89 2.04 -22.35 -3.78
N ASP A 90 2.83 -23.03 -4.60
CA ASP A 90 3.23 -24.42 -4.37
C ASP A 90 4.17 -24.56 -3.17
N LEU A 91 5.17 -23.67 -3.04
CA LEU A 91 6.05 -23.61 -1.86
C LEU A 91 5.25 -23.40 -0.56
N LEU A 92 4.26 -22.51 -0.59
CA LEU A 92 3.38 -22.25 0.55
C LEU A 92 2.56 -23.48 0.95
N LYS A 93 1.99 -24.20 -0.02
CA LYS A 93 1.21 -25.43 0.23
C LYS A 93 2.04 -26.56 0.80
N GLN A 94 3.29 -26.67 0.36
CA GLN A 94 4.23 -27.67 0.87
C GLN A 94 4.83 -27.28 2.23
N GLY A 95 4.72 -26.01 2.62
CA GLY A 95 5.41 -25.47 3.80
C GLY A 95 6.93 -25.51 3.67
N ASN A 96 7.44 -25.47 2.43
CA ASN A 96 8.84 -25.72 2.11
C ASN A 96 9.70 -24.46 2.28
N ARG A 97 10.10 -24.19 3.53
CA ARG A 97 10.93 -23.03 3.89
C ARG A 97 12.35 -23.12 3.34
N GLU A 98 12.89 -24.33 3.22
CA GLU A 98 14.29 -24.52 2.80
C GLU A 98 14.47 -24.14 1.32
N ASP A 99 13.56 -24.60 0.45
CA ASP A 99 13.64 -24.27 -0.98
C ASP A 99 13.46 -22.76 -1.21
N LEU A 100 12.55 -22.11 -0.48
CA LEU A 100 12.41 -20.64 -0.52
C LEU A 100 13.72 -19.93 -0.12
N TYR A 101 14.40 -20.43 0.91
CA TYR A 101 15.66 -19.87 1.38
C TYR A 101 16.79 -20.04 0.35
N GLU A 102 16.90 -21.22 -0.26
CA GLU A 102 17.91 -21.50 -1.30
C GLU A 102 17.65 -20.70 -2.58
N GLU A 103 16.40 -20.55 -3.00
CA GLU A 103 16.04 -19.70 -4.15
C GLU A 103 16.37 -18.22 -3.90
N ASN A 104 16.12 -17.74 -2.68
CA ASN A 104 16.48 -16.37 -2.29
C ASN A 104 18.00 -16.13 -2.31
N LYS A 105 18.82 -17.10 -1.86
CA LYS A 105 20.29 -17.03 -1.96
C LYS A 105 20.79 -16.91 -3.40
N GLN A 106 20.05 -17.50 -4.35
CA GLN A 106 20.36 -17.44 -5.78
C GLN A 106 19.90 -16.13 -6.44
N HIS A 107 19.40 -15.15 -5.66
CA HIS A 107 18.85 -13.89 -6.13
C HIS A 107 17.69 -14.05 -7.14
N LYS A 108 16.95 -15.18 -7.05
CA LYS A 108 15.81 -15.46 -7.92
C LYS A 108 14.51 -14.79 -7.49
N ILE A 109 14.49 -14.25 -6.27
CA ILE A 109 13.33 -13.63 -5.63
C ILE A 109 13.70 -12.21 -5.23
N ALA A 110 12.84 -11.23 -5.49
CA ALA A 110 13.07 -9.89 -4.97
C ALA A 110 12.98 -9.89 -3.43
N SER A 111 13.82 -9.10 -2.75
CA SER A 111 13.84 -9.08 -1.28
C SER A 111 12.47 -8.80 -0.65
N GLU A 112 11.65 -7.94 -1.29
CA GLU A 112 10.29 -7.62 -0.85
C GLU A 112 9.31 -8.80 -1.05
N GLU A 113 9.45 -9.57 -2.13
CA GLU A 113 8.68 -10.79 -2.36
C GLU A 113 9.06 -11.87 -1.34
N TYR A 114 10.35 -12.08 -1.09
CA TYR A 114 10.82 -13.07 -0.12
C TYR A 114 10.22 -12.84 1.26
N GLY A 115 10.27 -11.60 1.76
CA GLY A 115 9.68 -11.25 3.06
C GLY A 115 8.19 -11.55 3.15
N MET A 116 7.44 -11.23 2.09
CA MET A 116 6.01 -11.53 1.99
C MET A 116 5.73 -13.03 1.98
N ILE A 117 6.39 -13.80 1.10
CA ILE A 117 6.18 -15.24 0.98
C ILE A 117 6.58 -15.97 2.27
N PHE A 118 7.74 -15.62 2.83
CA PHE A 118 8.22 -16.19 4.09
C PHE A 118 7.21 -15.97 5.22
N SER A 119 6.69 -14.75 5.36
CA SER A 119 5.73 -14.42 6.41
C SER A 119 4.41 -15.18 6.26
N ARG A 120 4.05 -15.53 5.03
CA ARG A 120 2.81 -16.24 4.71
C ARG A 120 2.87 -17.73 5.03
N MET A 121 4.07 -18.32 5.10
CA MET A 121 4.26 -19.73 5.50
C MET A 121 3.83 -20.01 6.96
N ASP A 122 3.72 -18.98 7.79
CA ASP A 122 3.26 -19.10 9.18
C ASP A 122 1.73 -18.98 9.32
N TYR A 123 1.01 -18.57 8.27
CA TYR A 123 -0.45 -18.46 8.27
C TYR A 123 -1.11 -19.78 7.86
N GLN A 124 -1.59 -20.54 8.85
CA GLN A 124 -2.43 -21.71 8.61
C GLN A 124 -3.67 -21.29 7.82
N ASN A 125 -3.85 -21.86 6.62
CA ASN A 125 -4.94 -21.56 5.68
C ASN A 125 -4.90 -20.16 5.04
N ALA A 126 -3.70 -19.62 4.78
CA ALA A 126 -3.59 -18.45 3.90
C ALA A 126 -4.32 -18.73 2.56
N PRO A 127 -5.19 -17.83 2.08
CA PRO A 127 -5.91 -18.04 0.82
C PRO A 127 -4.92 -18.22 -0.33
N ASP A 128 -5.26 -18.92 -1.41
CA ASP A 128 -4.37 -18.91 -2.59
C ASP A 128 -4.29 -17.48 -3.16
N PHE A 129 -3.14 -17.10 -3.72
CA PHE A 129 -3.04 -15.82 -4.43
C PHE A 129 -3.95 -15.86 -5.67
N LYS A 130 -4.60 -14.74 -5.95
CA LYS A 130 -5.25 -14.44 -7.22
C LYS A 130 -4.51 -13.29 -7.89
N TYR A 131 -4.83 -13.05 -9.14
CA TYR A 131 -4.33 -11.88 -9.86
C TYR A 131 -5.45 -11.13 -10.57
N ALA A 132 -5.25 -9.83 -10.80
CA ALA A 132 -6.11 -9.02 -11.65
C ALA A 132 -5.23 -8.14 -12.53
N LEU A 133 -5.62 -7.97 -13.79
CA LEU A 133 -5.03 -6.97 -14.69
C LEU A 133 -5.99 -5.78 -14.71
N VAL A 134 -5.51 -4.63 -14.25
CA VAL A 134 -6.32 -3.42 -14.06
C VAL A 134 -5.54 -2.24 -14.57
N ASP A 135 -6.10 -1.50 -15.52
CA ASP A 135 -5.58 -0.19 -15.94
C ASP A 135 -5.96 0.85 -14.88
N LEU A 136 -5.05 1.10 -13.93
CA LEU A 136 -5.31 1.94 -12.78
C LEU A 136 -5.36 3.41 -13.15
N ASN A 137 -4.44 3.86 -14.01
CA ASN A 137 -4.28 5.27 -14.40
C ASN A 137 -5.02 5.64 -15.70
N LYS A 138 -5.71 4.69 -16.34
CA LYS A 138 -6.51 4.85 -17.56
C LYS A 138 -5.67 5.30 -18.76
N ASP A 139 -4.50 4.68 -18.92
CA ASP A 139 -3.58 4.97 -20.03
C ASP A 139 -3.53 3.85 -21.10
N ASP A 140 -4.48 2.92 -21.05
CA ASP A 140 -4.58 1.71 -21.87
C ASP A 140 -3.51 0.64 -21.57
N GLN A 141 -2.68 0.83 -20.52
CA GLN A 141 -1.74 -0.15 -19.99
C GLN A 141 -2.30 -0.71 -18.67
N ALA A 142 -2.49 -2.03 -18.58
CA ALA A 142 -2.87 -2.64 -17.32
C ALA A 142 -1.67 -2.77 -16.36
N GLU A 143 -1.89 -2.48 -15.07
CA GLU A 143 -1.07 -2.97 -13.97
C GLU A 143 -1.51 -4.37 -13.54
N LEU A 144 -0.56 -5.16 -13.04
CA LEU A 144 -0.82 -6.46 -12.43
C LEU A 144 -0.95 -6.32 -10.92
N LEU A 145 -2.10 -6.70 -10.39
CA LEU A 145 -2.35 -6.87 -8.97
C LEU A 145 -2.23 -8.34 -8.60
N ILE A 146 -1.53 -8.63 -7.50
CA ILE A 146 -1.53 -9.94 -6.84
C ILE A 146 -2.20 -9.80 -5.49
N GLY A 147 -3.17 -10.66 -5.16
CA GLY A 147 -3.95 -10.53 -3.93
C GLY A 147 -5.27 -11.29 -4.01
N ASP A 148 -6.31 -10.70 -3.46
CA ASP A 148 -7.70 -11.17 -3.55
C ASP A 148 -8.70 -10.01 -3.47
N GLU A 149 -9.99 -10.31 -3.42
CA GLU A 149 -11.09 -9.35 -3.35
C GLU A 149 -11.06 -8.45 -2.10
N LYS A 150 -10.18 -8.73 -1.13
CA LYS A 150 -10.09 -8.03 0.16
C LYS A 150 -8.74 -7.34 0.37
N PHE A 151 -7.66 -7.86 -0.23
CA PHE A 151 -6.31 -7.40 0.04
C PHE A 151 -5.38 -7.54 -1.17
N VAL A 152 -4.65 -6.47 -1.47
CA VAL A 152 -3.59 -6.47 -2.49
C VAL A 152 -2.26 -6.75 -1.80
N SER A 153 -1.60 -7.83 -2.20
CA SER A 153 -0.30 -8.29 -1.70
C SER A 153 0.88 -7.75 -2.49
N ALA A 154 0.72 -7.53 -3.80
CA ALA A 154 1.75 -6.90 -4.63
C ALA A 154 1.13 -6.17 -5.82
N ILE A 155 1.83 -5.15 -6.30
CA ILE A 155 1.48 -4.42 -7.53
C ILE A 155 2.71 -4.42 -8.45
N TYR A 156 2.51 -4.77 -9.72
CA TYR A 156 3.52 -4.62 -10.76
C TYR A 156 3.01 -3.68 -11.84
N TYR A 157 3.89 -2.80 -12.29
CA TYR A 157 3.67 -1.91 -13.43
C TYR A 157 4.64 -2.28 -14.55
N LEU A 158 4.46 -1.70 -15.72
CA LEU A 158 5.40 -1.86 -16.83
C LEU A 158 6.31 -0.65 -16.93
N GLU A 159 7.62 -0.90 -16.91
CA GLU A 159 8.64 0.08 -17.22
C GLU A 159 9.39 -0.43 -18.46
N ASN A 160 9.35 0.32 -19.56
CA ASN A 160 9.94 -0.12 -20.83
C ASN A 160 9.47 -1.53 -21.26
N LYS A 161 8.17 -1.82 -21.11
CA LYS A 161 7.53 -3.12 -21.37
C LYS A 161 8.04 -4.29 -20.51
N GLN A 162 8.76 -4.01 -19.41
CA GLN A 162 9.16 -5.04 -18.46
C GLN A 162 8.41 -4.87 -17.15
N PRO A 163 7.88 -5.96 -16.55
CA PRO A 163 7.27 -5.89 -15.24
C PRO A 163 8.26 -5.41 -14.18
N LYS A 164 7.86 -4.41 -13.41
CA LYS A 164 8.56 -3.91 -12.23
C LYS A 164 7.65 -3.99 -11.03
N LEU A 165 8.16 -4.55 -9.95
CA LEU A 165 7.47 -4.55 -8.65
C LEU A 165 7.42 -3.12 -8.13
N LEU A 166 6.23 -2.63 -7.81
CA LEU A 166 6.07 -1.39 -7.06
C LEU A 166 6.42 -1.63 -5.58
N HIS A 167 5.64 -2.46 -4.91
CA HIS A 167 5.84 -2.85 -3.51
C HIS A 167 5.08 -4.13 -3.17
N THR A 168 5.45 -4.79 -2.07
CA THR A 168 4.65 -5.84 -1.42
C THR A 168 3.99 -5.36 -0.12
N ALA A 169 2.81 -5.88 0.16
CA ALA A 169 2.04 -5.61 1.37
C ALA A 169 1.89 -6.89 2.20
N TYR A 170 2.43 -6.89 3.41
CA TYR A 170 2.36 -8.06 4.29
C TYR A 170 2.57 -7.70 5.76
N VAL A 171 2.22 -8.64 6.63
CA VAL A 171 2.58 -8.60 8.05
C VAL A 171 3.69 -9.59 8.25
N ALA A 172 4.84 -9.13 8.73
CA ALA A 172 5.98 -10.00 8.96
C ALA A 172 5.68 -11.01 10.08
N SER A 173 6.07 -12.27 9.89
CA SER A 173 5.87 -13.29 10.92
C SER A 173 6.76 -13.10 12.15
N ALA A 174 7.87 -12.37 12.00
CA ALA A 174 8.74 -11.93 13.09
C ALA A 174 9.22 -10.49 12.86
N GLY A 175 9.69 -9.84 13.93
CA GLY A 175 10.28 -8.49 13.86
C GLY A 175 9.28 -7.34 13.85
N GLY A 176 7.97 -7.60 13.67
CA GLY A 176 6.91 -6.62 13.87
C GLY A 176 6.71 -5.62 12.73
N PHE A 177 7.38 -5.83 11.58
CA PHE A 177 7.16 -5.06 10.35
C PHE A 177 5.78 -5.35 9.76
N ARG A 178 5.15 -4.31 9.21
CA ARG A 178 3.88 -4.38 8.51
C ARG A 178 3.90 -3.41 7.34
N SER A 179 3.27 -3.80 6.25
CA SER A 179 3.03 -2.93 5.11
C SER A 179 1.64 -3.13 4.51
N SER A 180 1.13 -2.11 3.83
CA SER A 180 -0.17 -2.13 3.15
C SER A 180 -0.15 -1.35 1.85
N LEU A 181 -0.97 -1.79 0.89
CA LEU A 181 -1.24 -1.10 -0.37
C LEU A 181 -2.71 -0.69 -0.42
N VAL A 182 -2.97 0.58 -0.74
CA VAL A 182 -4.33 1.12 -0.92
C VAL A 182 -4.40 1.81 -2.26
N ILE A 183 -5.42 1.46 -3.07
CA ILE A 183 -5.61 1.94 -4.44
C ILE A 183 -6.78 2.92 -4.46
N TYR A 184 -6.63 4.03 -5.19
CA TYR A 184 -7.66 5.06 -5.34
C TYR A 184 -8.21 5.12 -6.77
N GLU A 185 -9.47 5.55 -6.93
CA GLU A 185 -10.19 5.60 -8.23
C GLU A 185 -9.51 6.47 -9.30
N ASN A 186 -8.60 7.36 -8.91
CA ASN A 186 -7.78 8.19 -9.78
C ASN A 186 -6.45 7.53 -10.20
N GLY A 187 -6.24 6.24 -9.87
CA GLY A 187 -5.04 5.48 -10.20
C GLY A 187 -3.86 5.68 -9.26
N GLN A 188 -4.02 6.49 -8.20
CA GLN A 188 -2.98 6.65 -7.18
C GLN A 188 -2.94 5.45 -6.24
N VAL A 189 -1.73 5.16 -5.73
CA VAL A 189 -1.50 4.08 -4.78
C VAL A 189 -0.73 4.60 -3.59
N ILE A 190 -1.24 4.33 -2.38
CA ILE A 190 -0.46 4.47 -1.16
C ILE A 190 0.27 3.15 -0.91
N TYR A 191 1.57 3.25 -0.67
CA TYR A 191 2.31 2.27 0.12
C TYR A 191 2.48 2.83 1.54
N ALA A 192 2.11 2.02 2.53
CA ALA A 192 2.37 2.34 3.93
C ALA A 192 3.20 1.24 4.57
N ASP A 193 4.16 1.62 5.42
CA ASP A 193 4.95 0.69 6.23
C ASP A 193 5.09 1.19 7.67
N TRP A 194 5.13 0.26 8.61
CA TRP A 194 5.32 0.58 10.02
C TRP A 194 5.90 -0.59 10.81
N GLN A 195 6.40 -0.26 12.00
CA GLN A 195 6.98 -1.20 12.94
C GLN A 195 6.15 -1.24 14.21
N SER A 196 5.88 -2.43 14.73
CA SER A 196 5.06 -2.59 15.95
C SER A 196 5.65 -1.90 17.19
N THR A 197 6.95 -1.60 17.17
CA THR A 197 7.68 -0.92 18.26
C THR A 197 7.64 0.60 18.17
N ARG A 198 7.00 1.16 17.13
CA ARG A 198 6.95 2.59 16.85
C ARG A 198 5.52 3.03 16.56
N PRO A 199 5.06 4.17 17.08
CA PRO A 199 3.72 4.67 16.79
C PRO A 199 3.61 5.31 15.39
N GLU A 200 4.71 5.46 14.65
CA GLU A 200 4.71 6.06 13.32
C GLU A 200 4.48 5.06 12.19
N MET A 201 3.66 5.46 11.22
CA MET A 201 3.46 4.80 9.94
C MET A 201 3.97 5.72 8.83
N ASN A 202 4.92 5.22 8.04
CA ASN A 202 5.43 5.91 6.87
C ASN A 202 4.44 5.73 5.72
N LEU A 203 4.27 6.78 4.93
CA LEU A 203 3.36 6.82 3.79
C LEU A 203 4.12 7.30 2.55
N SER A 204 3.98 6.59 1.44
CA SER A 204 4.44 6.99 0.12
C SER A 204 3.26 6.94 -0.86
N LEU A 205 2.95 8.07 -1.51
CA LEU A 205 1.95 8.18 -2.56
C LEU A 205 2.62 8.03 -3.93
N TYR A 206 2.11 7.13 -4.75
CA TYR A 206 2.57 6.87 -6.10
C TYR A 206 1.48 7.19 -7.12
N ALA A 207 1.89 7.59 -8.32
CA ALA A 207 1.03 7.68 -9.49
C ALA A 207 1.74 7.05 -10.70
N PHE A 208 0.99 6.28 -11.49
CA PHE A 208 1.49 5.68 -12.72
C PHE A 208 1.42 6.66 -13.89
N ASN A 209 2.33 6.50 -14.84
CA ASN A 209 2.32 7.19 -16.12
C ASN A 209 2.84 6.24 -17.20
N LYS A 210 2.82 6.69 -18.46
CA LYS A 210 3.23 5.87 -19.61
C LYS A 210 4.67 5.35 -19.55
N ASP A 211 5.52 5.99 -18.76
CA ASP A 211 6.93 5.65 -18.62
C ASP A 211 7.22 4.81 -17.35
N GLY A 212 6.22 4.58 -16.49
CA GLY A 212 6.33 3.77 -15.27
C GLY A 212 5.57 4.36 -14.08
N VAL A 213 6.28 4.57 -12.96
CA VAL A 213 5.67 5.07 -11.72
C VAL A 213 6.48 6.23 -11.15
N GLN A 214 5.79 7.22 -10.60
CA GLN A 214 6.41 8.33 -9.89
C GLN A 214 5.93 8.36 -8.44
N LYS A 215 6.86 8.53 -7.50
CA LYS A 215 6.54 8.91 -6.12
C LYS A 215 6.18 10.39 -6.08
N ILE A 216 4.95 10.69 -5.69
CA ILE A 216 4.36 12.03 -5.70
C ILE A 216 4.55 12.75 -4.37
N LYS A 217 4.36 12.02 -3.26
CA LYS A 217 4.39 12.60 -1.92
C LYS A 217 4.76 11.56 -0.88
N GLU A 218 5.38 12.01 0.19
CA GLU A 218 5.63 11.21 1.38
C GLU A 218 5.06 11.91 2.60
N GLY A 219 4.77 11.12 3.62
CA GLY A 219 4.31 11.63 4.90
C GLY A 219 4.43 10.59 6.01
N THR A 220 4.12 11.01 7.21
CA THR A 220 4.08 10.13 8.37
C THR A 220 2.77 10.33 9.11
N LEU A 221 2.17 9.23 9.55
CA LEU A 221 0.95 9.21 10.34
C LEU A 221 1.24 8.57 11.71
N GLN A 222 0.67 9.13 12.77
CA GLN A 222 0.68 8.45 14.06
C GLN A 222 -0.47 7.44 14.16
N ILE A 223 -0.12 6.17 14.39
CA ILE A 223 -1.05 5.08 14.64
C ILE A 223 -1.86 5.37 15.90
N GLY A 224 -3.19 5.26 15.79
CA GLY A 224 -4.12 5.63 16.87
C GLY A 224 -4.39 7.14 16.98
N GLY A 225 -3.81 7.96 16.10
CA GLY A 225 -4.18 9.36 15.94
C GLY A 225 -5.49 9.56 15.19
N ASN A 226 -5.89 10.83 15.03
CA ASN A 226 -7.15 11.21 14.38
C ASN A 226 -7.02 11.50 12.87
N GLN A 227 -5.79 11.59 12.36
CA GLN A 227 -5.53 11.84 10.95
C GLN A 227 -5.70 10.56 10.15
N LYS A 228 -6.11 10.71 8.88
CA LYS A 228 -6.13 9.62 7.91
C LYS A 228 -5.02 9.78 6.86
N PRO A 229 -4.57 8.69 6.21
CA PRO A 229 -3.57 8.77 5.14
C PRO A 229 -3.93 9.78 4.04
N GLU A 230 -5.19 9.86 3.63
CA GLU A 230 -5.66 10.77 2.57
C GLU A 230 -5.45 12.24 2.96
N GLN A 231 -5.59 12.57 4.24
CA GLN A 231 -5.40 13.94 4.73
C GLN A 231 -3.93 14.33 4.73
N VAL A 232 -3.04 13.40 5.14
CA VAL A 232 -1.59 13.63 5.16
C VAL A 232 -1.04 13.76 3.75
N LEU A 233 -1.52 12.91 2.84
CA LEU A 233 -1.04 12.85 1.45
C LEU A 233 -1.85 13.74 0.49
N GLU A 234 -2.88 14.45 0.97
CA GLU A 234 -3.76 15.34 0.19
C GLU A 234 -4.45 14.64 -0.99
N ILE A 235 -4.94 13.41 -0.77
CA ILE A 235 -5.65 12.62 -1.79
C ILE A 235 -7.11 13.07 -1.87
N SER A 236 -7.58 13.32 -3.09
CA SER A 236 -8.94 13.82 -3.37
C SER A 236 -9.82 12.78 -4.11
N SER A 237 -9.47 11.50 -4.01
CA SER A 237 -10.16 10.37 -4.64
C SER A 237 -10.65 9.38 -3.59
N ASN A 238 -11.68 8.59 -3.94
CA ASN A 238 -12.11 7.47 -3.09
C ASN A 238 -11.19 6.26 -3.26
N GLU A 239 -11.12 5.43 -2.21
CA GLU A 239 -10.53 4.10 -2.31
C GLU A 239 -11.33 3.20 -3.26
N VAL A 240 -10.63 2.33 -3.96
CA VAL A 240 -11.24 1.36 -4.86
C VAL A 240 -11.82 0.19 -4.06
N ASP A 241 -13.02 -0.24 -4.46
CA ASP A 241 -13.60 -1.50 -4.01
C ASP A 241 -12.98 -2.67 -4.80
N LEU A 242 -12.01 -3.35 -4.17
CA LEU A 242 -11.27 -4.47 -4.75
C LEU A 242 -12.17 -5.63 -5.22
N ALA A 243 -13.35 -5.80 -4.62
CA ALA A 243 -14.27 -6.87 -4.98
C ALA A 243 -14.88 -6.68 -6.38
N LYS A 244 -14.72 -5.51 -7.00
CA LYS A 244 -15.20 -5.22 -8.35
C LYS A 244 -14.23 -5.61 -9.45
N PHE A 245 -12.98 -5.94 -9.12
CA PHE A 245 -12.01 -6.38 -10.11
C PHE A 245 -12.26 -7.82 -10.57
N ASP A 246 -11.86 -8.11 -11.81
CA ASP A 246 -11.92 -9.45 -12.40
C ASP A 246 -10.75 -10.31 -11.90
N TRP A 247 -10.83 -10.73 -10.64
CA TRP A 247 -9.83 -11.58 -10.02
C TRP A 247 -9.82 -12.98 -10.64
N LYS A 248 -8.66 -13.39 -11.13
CA LYS A 248 -8.40 -14.69 -11.74
C LYS A 248 -7.58 -15.55 -10.78
N GLU A 249 -7.93 -16.83 -10.71
CA GLU A 249 -7.13 -17.81 -9.99
C GLU A 249 -5.78 -17.99 -10.70
N LEU A 250 -4.75 -18.24 -9.90
CA LEU A 250 -3.46 -18.69 -10.36
C LEU A 250 -3.58 -20.12 -10.90
N GLU A 251 -3.29 -20.30 -12.19
CA GLU A 251 -3.39 -21.60 -12.85
C GLU A 251 -2.27 -22.53 -12.37
N ARG A 252 -2.63 -23.67 -11.77
CA ARG A 252 -1.64 -24.69 -11.42
C ARG A 252 -1.07 -25.30 -12.69
N VAL A 253 0.24 -25.19 -12.87
CA VAL A 253 0.95 -26.02 -13.83
C VAL A 253 1.08 -27.40 -13.17
N ASN A 254 0.21 -28.33 -13.55
CA ASN A 254 0.26 -29.73 -13.10
C ASN A 254 1.49 -30.46 -13.62
#